data_AF-A0A1B6AQR3-F1
#
_entry.id   AF-A0A1B6AQR3-F1
#
_cell.length_a   1.000
_cell.length_b   1.000
_cell.length_c   1.000
_cell.angle_alpha   90.00
_cell.angle_beta   90.00
_cell.angle_gamma   90.00
#
_symmetry.space_group_name_H-M   'P 1'
#
loop_
_entity.id
_entity.type
_entity.pdbx_description
1 polymer ?
#
loop_
_entity_poly.entity_id
_entity_poly.type
_entity_poly.pdbx_seq_one_letter_code
_entity_poly.pdbx_strand_id
1 'polypeptide(L)'
;MDEPGERPNGKEQMTPERGLFWHPAPGTDPAADNIWVHYGFTGTGMWISPAKGRWAVLLTNKLYYTRDREPLTAVRNAFRTAAVL
;
A
#
# COMPACT_ATOMS: atom_id res chain seq x y z
N MET A 1 20.84 13.01 40.64
CA MET A 1 20.33 13.76 39.49
C MET A 1 21.03 13.17 38.29
N ASP A 2 20.43 12.16 37.70
CA ASP A 2 20.91 11.57 36.45
C ASP A 2 20.12 12.23 35.32
N GLU A 3 20.82 12.75 34.31
CA GLU A 3 20.17 13.23 33.09
C GLU A 3 19.51 12.04 32.38
N PRO A 4 18.19 12.08 32.04
CA PRO A 4 17.63 11.05 31.20
C PRO A 4 18.00 11.35 29.73
N GLY A 5 18.70 10.38 29.16
CA GLY A 5 19.47 10.51 27.92
C GLY A 5 18.67 10.89 26.68
N GLU A 6 19.44 11.42 25.72
CA GLU A 6 19.06 11.70 24.34
C GLU A 6 18.23 10.54 23.77
N ARG A 7 16.97 10.83 23.41
CA ARG A 7 16.08 9.87 22.75
C ARG A 7 16.78 9.42 21.46
N PRO A 8 17.01 8.11 21.23
CA PRO A 8 17.59 7.67 19.96
C PRO A 8 16.66 8.12 18.84
N ASN A 9 17.24 8.62 17.75
CA ASN A 9 16.55 9.06 16.52
C ASN A 9 15.87 7.91 15.76
N GLY A 10 15.28 6.95 16.46
CA GLY A 10 14.49 5.87 15.90
C GLY A 10 13.17 6.44 15.41
N LYS A 11 13.00 6.54 14.09
CA LYS A 11 11.67 6.60 13.49
C LYS A 11 10.92 5.37 14.00
N GLU A 12 9.96 5.54 14.90
CA GLU A 12 9.05 4.45 15.26
C GLU A 12 8.37 3.97 13.98
N GLN A 13 8.78 2.79 13.52
CA GLN A 13 8.15 2.14 12.38
C GLN A 13 6.74 1.73 12.82
N MET A 14 5.75 2.43 12.28
CA MET A 14 4.36 2.07 12.52
C MET A 14 4.13 0.66 12.00
N THR A 15 3.57 -0.22 12.83
CA THR A 15 3.21 -1.58 12.42
C THR A 15 1.68 -1.72 12.42
N PRO A 16 1.03 -1.87 11.25
CA PRO A 16 1.63 -1.78 9.91
C PRO A 16 1.93 -0.34 9.52
N GLU A 17 2.78 -0.17 8.52
CA GLU A 17 3.20 1.16 8.04
C GLU A 17 2.00 1.83 7.37
N ARG A 18 1.32 2.71 8.10
CA ARG A 18 0.16 3.46 7.60
C ARG A 18 0.38 4.94 7.82
N GLY A 19 0.42 5.69 6.73
CA GLY A 19 0.38 7.14 6.74
C GLY A 19 -1.06 7.64 6.69
N LEU A 20 -1.33 8.67 5.90
CA LEU A 20 -2.64 9.30 5.67
C LEU A 20 -3.68 8.36 5.03
N PHE A 21 -4.03 7.26 5.71
CA PHE A 21 -4.84 6.13 5.25
C PHE A 21 -4.24 5.30 4.09
N TRP A 22 -2.98 5.55 3.73
CA TRP A 22 -2.26 4.79 2.70
C TRP A 22 -1.34 3.73 3.32
N HIS A 23 -1.13 2.62 2.61
CA HIS A 23 -0.20 1.55 2.98
C HIS A 23 0.82 1.34 1.86
N PRO A 24 2.04 0.87 2.15
CA PRO A 24 2.93 0.41 1.09
C PRO A 24 2.26 -0.65 0.23
N ALA A 25 2.47 -0.60 -1.09
CA ALA A 25 1.96 -1.62 -1.98
C ALA A 25 2.60 -2.99 -1.62
N PRO A 26 1.81 -4.07 -1.48
CA PRO A 26 2.35 -5.37 -1.13
C PRO A 26 3.42 -5.86 -2.11
N GLY A 27 4.59 -6.27 -1.61
CA GLY A 27 5.69 -6.75 -2.46
C GLY A 27 6.45 -5.63 -3.18
N THR A 28 6.38 -4.39 -2.69
CA THR A 28 7.28 -3.28 -3.07
C THR A 28 8.09 -2.84 -1.86
N ASP A 29 9.28 -2.29 -2.10
CA ASP A 29 10.05 -1.61 -1.07
C ASP A 29 9.54 -0.16 -0.92
N PRO A 30 9.02 0.27 0.25
CA PRO A 30 8.46 1.61 0.40
C PRO A 30 9.46 2.73 0.15
N ALA A 31 10.75 2.52 0.47
CA ALA A 31 11.79 3.53 0.33
C ALA A 31 12.30 3.63 -1.13
N ALA A 32 12.46 2.51 -1.81
CA ALA A 32 12.97 2.45 -3.18
C ALA A 32 11.86 2.66 -4.23
N ASP A 33 10.71 2.00 -4.06
CA ASP A 33 9.64 2.03 -5.05
C ASP A 33 8.68 3.23 -4.83
N ASN A 34 8.50 3.66 -3.58
CA ASN A 34 7.62 4.77 -3.18
C ASN A 34 6.20 4.60 -3.77
N ILE A 35 5.58 3.44 -3.50
CA ILE A 35 4.28 3.06 -4.04
C ILE A 35 3.34 2.74 -2.90
N TRP A 36 2.22 3.44 -2.92
CA TRP A 36 1.23 3.41 -1.86
C TRP A 36 -0.10 2.94 -2.41
N VAL A 37 -0.85 2.18 -1.62
CA VAL A 37 -2.11 1.57 -2.00
C VAL A 37 -3.22 1.82 -0.98
N HIS A 38 -4.45 1.92 -1.48
CA HIS A 38 -5.67 1.82 -0.70
C HIS A 38 -6.61 0.79 -1.33
N TYR A 39 -7.10 -0.16 -0.54
CA TYR A 39 -8.05 -1.17 -1.00
C TYR A 39 -9.47 -0.89 -0.52
N GLY A 40 -10.43 -0.93 -1.43
CA GLY A 40 -11.85 -0.85 -1.12
C GLY A 40 -12.46 -2.23 -0.86
N PHE A 41 -13.50 -2.25 -0.03
CA PHE A 41 -14.22 -3.46 0.37
C PHE A 41 -14.84 -4.22 -0.81
N THR A 42 -15.39 -3.50 -1.80
CA THR A 42 -16.06 -4.07 -2.98
C THR A 42 -15.09 -4.61 -4.04
N GLY A 43 -13.79 -4.49 -3.80
CA GLY A 43 -12.72 -4.99 -4.65
C GLY A 43 -11.86 -3.91 -5.31
N THR A 44 -12.20 -2.63 -5.11
CA THR A 44 -11.40 -1.49 -5.57
C THR A 44 -9.95 -1.57 -5.09
N GLY A 45 -9.01 -1.17 -5.94
CA GLY A 45 -7.64 -0.85 -5.56
C GLY A 45 -7.21 0.47 -6.19
N MET A 46 -6.58 1.33 -5.41
CA MET A 46 -5.99 2.57 -5.91
C MET A 46 -4.53 2.62 -5.50
N TRP A 47 -3.65 2.95 -6.45
CA TRP A 47 -2.22 3.09 -6.23
C TRP A 47 -1.76 4.48 -6.62
N ILE A 48 -0.76 4.98 -5.91
CA ILE A 48 -0.05 6.23 -6.22
C ILE A 48 1.45 6.03 -6.02
N SER A 49 2.25 6.56 -6.93
CA SER A 49 3.69 6.70 -6.79
C SER A 49 4.11 8.12 -7.14
N PRO A 50 4.40 8.97 -6.13
CA PRO A 50 4.93 10.30 -6.35
C PRO A 50 6.27 10.27 -7.09
N ALA A 51 7.15 9.32 -6.78
CA ALA A 51 8.44 9.16 -7.44
C ALA A 51 8.31 8.90 -8.95
N LYS A 52 7.28 8.14 -9.35
CA LYS A 52 7.01 7.82 -10.76
C LYS A 52 6.05 8.82 -11.43
N GLY A 53 5.51 9.80 -10.70
CA GLY A 53 4.49 10.72 -11.19
C GLY A 53 3.24 10.00 -11.71
N ARG A 54 2.88 8.85 -11.12
CA ARG A 54 1.84 7.95 -11.66
C ARG A 54 0.86 7.50 -10.60
N TRP A 55 -0.36 7.25 -11.02
CA TRP A 55 -1.40 6.62 -10.23
C TRP A 55 -2.19 5.64 -11.10
N ALA A 56 -2.87 4.70 -10.47
CA ALA A 56 -3.76 3.76 -11.15
C ALA A 56 -4.93 3.39 -10.25
N VAL A 57 -6.08 3.11 -10.85
CA VAL A 57 -7.28 2.64 -10.15
C VAL A 57 -7.82 1.41 -10.85
N LEU A 58 -8.05 0.35 -10.08
CA LEU A 58 -8.75 -0.85 -10.49
C LEU A 58 -10.12 -0.87 -9.81
N LEU A 59 -11.18 -0.83 -10.62
CA LEU A 59 -12.57 -0.95 -10.17
C LEU A 59 -13.10 -2.33 -10.55
N THR A 60 -13.32 -3.18 -9.55
CA THR A 60 -13.95 -4.49 -9.74
C THR A 60 -15.24 -4.57 -8.94
N ASN A 61 -16.21 -5.37 -9.38
CA ASN A 61 -17.38 -5.72 -8.58
C ASN A 61 -17.21 -7.13 -7.98
N LYS A 62 -16.20 -7.30 -7.14
CA LYS A 62 -15.82 -8.63 -6.63
C LYS A 62 -16.96 -9.28 -5.84
N LEU A 63 -17.66 -8.50 -5.02
CA LEU A 63 -18.73 -9.00 -4.15
C LEU A 63 -19.96 -9.52 -4.91
N TYR A 64 -20.13 -9.13 -6.18
CA TYR A 64 -21.16 -9.72 -7.03
C TYR A 64 -20.90 -11.21 -7.30
N TYR A 65 -19.64 -11.62 -7.40
CA TYR A 65 -19.27 -12.99 -7.75
C TYR A 65 -18.89 -13.85 -6.53
N THR A 66 -18.09 -13.31 -5.59
CA THR A 66 -17.62 -14.07 -4.42
C THR A 66 -17.13 -13.17 -3.29
N ARG A 67 -17.15 -13.68 -2.06
CA ARG A 67 -16.49 -13.06 -0.89
C ARG A 67 -15.04 -13.50 -0.70
N ASP A 68 -14.57 -14.52 -1.43
CA ASP A 68 -13.22 -15.08 -1.32
C ASP A 68 -12.15 -14.07 -1.70
N ARG A 69 -11.14 -13.87 -0.85
CA ARG A 69 -10.15 -12.78 -1.01
C ARG A 69 -9.05 -13.08 -2.02
N GLU A 70 -8.69 -14.35 -2.17
CA GLU A 70 -7.47 -14.79 -2.84
C GLU A 70 -7.43 -14.47 -4.35
N PRO A 71 -8.51 -14.69 -5.14
CA PRO A 71 -8.51 -14.38 -6.58
C PRO A 71 -8.27 -12.90 -6.90
N LEU A 72 -8.72 -12.00 -6.02
CA LEU A 72 -8.59 -10.56 -6.24
C LEU A 72 -7.15 -10.07 -6.01
N THR A 73 -6.39 -10.74 -5.13
CA THR A 73 -4.98 -10.39 -4.88
C THR A 73 -4.13 -10.58 -6.14
N ALA A 74 -4.32 -11.70 -6.86
CA ALA A 74 -3.60 -11.96 -8.10
C ALA A 74 -3.88 -10.89 -9.18
N VAL A 75 -5.16 -10.54 -9.38
CA VAL A 75 -5.57 -9.49 -10.33
C VAL A 75 -4.97 -8.13 -9.96
N ARG A 76 -4.99 -7.77 -8.67
CA ARG A 76 -4.40 -6.51 -8.18
C ARG A 76 -2.91 -6.43 -8.44
N ASN A 77 -2.16 -7.51 -8.17
CA ASN A 77 -0.72 -7.55 -8.41
C ASN A 77 -0.38 -7.46 -9.91
N ALA A 78 -1.12 -8.19 -10.75
CA ALA A 78 -0.94 -8.15 -12.19
C ALA A 78 -1.24 -6.75 -12.76
N PHE A 79 -2.36 -6.14 -12.35
CA PHE A 79 -2.75 -4.80 -12.78
C PHE A 79 -1.72 -3.74 -12.36
N ARG A 80 -1.27 -3.78 -11.10
CA ARG A 80 -0.26 -2.85 -10.58
C ARG A 80 1.05 -2.94 -11.38
N THR A 81 1.53 -4.16 -11.61
CA THR A 81 2.74 -4.42 -12.40
C THR A 81 2.59 -3.90 -13.83
N ALA A 82 1.44 -4.14 -14.48
CA ALA A 82 1.15 -3.63 -15.82
C ALA A 82 1.08 -2.09 -15.89
N ALA A 83 0.63 -1.45 -14.80
CA ALA A 83 0.67 0.00 -14.65
C ALA A 83 2.08 0.55 -14.36
N VAL A 84 3.10 -0.31 -14.24
CA VAL A 84 4.47 0.01 -13.82
C VAL A 84 4.50 0.60 -12.41
N LEU A 85 3.62 0.09 -11.54
CA LEU A 85 3.48 0.40 -10.12
C LEU A 85 3.72 -0.86 -9.27
#